data_AF-N6V1Y2-F1
#
_entry.id   AF-N6V1Y2-F1
#
_cell.length_a   1.000
_cell.length_b   1.000
_cell.length_c   1.000
_cell.angle_alpha   90.00
_cell.angle_beta   90.00
_cell.angle_gamma   90.00
#
_symmetry.space_group_name_H-M   'P 1'
#
loop_
_entity.id
_entity.type
_entity.pdbx_description
1 polymer ?
#
loop_
_entity_poly.entity_id
_entity_poly.type
_entity_poly.pdbx_seq_one_letter_code
_entity_poly.pdbx_strand_id
1 'polypeptide(L)'
;MDIGILDIKGALPLFEDFGNLPTKIIDEKNYKEIRDLLALIIPGGSLVESRSFPEEIKREIIDFDGYIIGICSGFQILGKRVDVGRKSHPKIIECLGLLDVEFSPLVCTDRVKFKINNKVFGSGIGEGFHCHTYGNIKILDKKTEVLTVSEVEKLNYKINKKEIISGAFKGKVFGTMVHNFLDNLFIRDNFLNYLNITDEEREEIFEKNKLIKEELKKRALIYKINKKYENNGVKKKRGILILSTSSNSGKTFLTTAIVSKLCGKVFVAKIGGDVRDIVPSLYLIREPMTKYNSIRIGKSGWVSVEEFVDFIKNSNYDYIIIEGVMGAFTGAMKGISSYQIARKLNFPVYIVATCNLSGIEGAFVEALSYYFILKDILDVKGIILNRVYDFNLFEKLKNLAENYGVKLYAVEKVDEKNIPEIEIDYESFCLNASKLNINIEIPEIEIKLNEEEDNFLLSVEKFIRRLL
;
A
#
# COMPACT_ATOMS: atom_id res chain seq x y z
N MET A 1 14.49 27.30 -11.66
CA MET A 1 15.36 26.24 -11.10
C MET A 1 14.53 24.97 -10.96
N ASP A 2 15.10 23.79 -11.16
CA ASP A 2 14.32 22.55 -11.14
C ASP A 2 14.64 21.64 -9.96
N ILE A 3 13.58 21.05 -9.39
CA ILE A 3 13.64 19.98 -8.39
C ILE A 3 13.11 18.72 -9.06
N GLY A 4 13.97 17.70 -9.20
CA GLY A 4 13.62 16.45 -9.87
C GLY A 4 12.88 15.47 -8.95
N ILE A 5 11.95 14.70 -9.50
CA ILE A 5 11.41 13.47 -8.90
C ILE A 5 11.74 12.29 -9.81
N LEU A 6 12.35 11.24 -9.25
CA LEU A 6 12.67 10.03 -10.00
C LEU A 6 11.42 9.19 -10.26
N ASP A 7 11.15 8.87 -11.52
CA ASP A 7 10.05 8.01 -11.99
C ASP A 7 10.59 6.88 -12.88
N ILE A 8 11.08 5.82 -12.22
CA ILE A 8 11.54 4.58 -12.86
C ILE A 8 10.72 3.38 -12.37
N LYS A 9 10.94 2.21 -12.96
CA LYS A 9 10.31 0.96 -12.48
C LYS A 9 10.45 0.81 -10.96
N GLY A 10 9.34 0.48 -10.29
CA GLY A 10 9.27 0.30 -8.84
C GLY A 10 9.17 1.59 -8.02
N ALA A 11 9.32 2.79 -8.58
CA ALA A 11 9.18 4.07 -7.89
C ALA A 11 7.70 4.44 -7.61
N LEU A 12 7.43 5.14 -6.51
CA LEU A 12 6.10 5.68 -6.17
C LEU A 12 6.11 7.22 -6.10
N PRO A 13 6.20 7.93 -7.24
CA PRO A 13 6.36 9.39 -7.26
C PRO A 13 5.10 10.18 -6.88
N LEU A 14 3.98 9.50 -6.59
CA LEU A 14 2.69 10.09 -6.17
C LEU A 14 2.14 9.44 -4.88
N PHE A 15 2.97 8.73 -4.12
CA PHE A 15 2.52 8.13 -2.85
C PHE A 15 2.19 9.16 -1.78
N GLU A 16 2.80 10.34 -1.91
CA GLU A 16 2.73 11.52 -1.07
C GLU A 16 2.93 12.76 -1.96
N ASP A 17 2.80 13.96 -1.41
CA ASP A 17 2.87 15.19 -2.21
C ASP A 17 4.29 15.70 -2.44
N PHE A 18 5.27 15.18 -1.68
CA PHE A 18 6.66 15.63 -1.65
C PHE A 18 6.80 17.15 -1.46
N GLY A 19 5.96 17.73 -0.60
CA GLY A 19 5.87 19.15 -0.33
C GLY A 19 5.35 19.99 -1.51
N ASN A 20 4.83 19.36 -2.56
CA ASN A 20 4.59 19.98 -3.87
C ASN A 20 5.86 20.59 -4.48
N LEU A 21 7.04 20.06 -4.15
CA LEU A 21 8.32 20.61 -4.58
C LEU A 21 8.80 20.15 -5.95
N PRO A 22 8.57 18.91 -6.40
CA PRO A 22 9.12 18.50 -7.68
C PRO A 22 8.55 19.34 -8.83
N THR A 23 9.41 19.79 -9.74
CA THR A 23 9.04 20.54 -10.95
C THR A 23 9.37 19.79 -12.23
N LYS A 24 10.07 18.66 -12.11
CA LYS A 24 10.59 17.91 -13.25
C LYS A 24 10.61 16.41 -12.98
N ILE A 25 10.14 15.62 -13.95
CA ILE A 25 10.19 14.16 -13.88
C ILE A 25 11.52 13.70 -14.46
N ILE A 26 12.25 12.86 -13.71
CA ILE A 26 13.49 12.23 -14.15
C ILE A 26 13.24 10.74 -14.35
N ASP A 27 13.54 10.23 -15.54
CA ASP A 27 13.37 8.84 -15.92
C ASP A 27 14.56 8.35 -16.77
N GLU A 28 14.47 7.13 -17.31
CA GLU A 28 15.55 6.51 -18.09
C GLU A 28 15.88 7.24 -19.41
N LYS A 29 15.05 8.19 -19.85
CA LYS A 29 15.26 8.93 -21.10
C LYS A 29 15.98 10.25 -20.90
N ASN A 30 15.80 10.89 -19.74
CA ASN A 30 16.33 12.22 -19.46
C ASN A 30 17.26 12.29 -18.23
N TYR A 31 17.75 11.14 -17.74
CA TYR A 31 18.62 11.04 -16.56
C TYR A 31 19.83 11.99 -16.53
N LYS A 32 20.37 12.40 -17.68
CA LYS A 32 21.51 13.35 -17.73
C LYS A 32 21.16 14.73 -17.18
N GLU A 33 19.89 15.09 -17.19
CA GLU A 33 19.39 16.36 -16.67
C GLU A 33 19.48 16.43 -15.15
N ILE A 34 19.81 15.33 -14.46
CA ILE A 34 20.12 15.33 -13.01
C ILE A 34 21.19 16.37 -12.67
N ARG A 35 22.21 16.53 -13.53
CA ARG A 35 23.33 17.46 -13.31
C ARG A 35 22.90 18.92 -13.17
N ASP A 36 21.79 19.27 -13.78
CA ASP A 36 21.28 20.64 -13.83
C ASP A 36 20.23 20.93 -12.75
N LEU A 37 19.90 19.92 -11.92
CA LEU A 37 18.92 20.07 -10.85
C LEU A 37 19.49 20.78 -9.63
N LEU A 38 18.63 21.48 -8.90
CA LEU A 38 18.94 21.97 -7.56
C LEU A 38 18.89 20.84 -6.54
N ALA A 39 17.88 19.99 -6.67
CA ALA A 39 17.65 18.84 -5.81
C ALA A 39 17.00 17.69 -6.58
N LEU A 40 17.27 16.46 -6.15
CA LEU A 40 16.68 15.22 -6.66
C LEU A 40 15.98 14.49 -5.50
N ILE A 41 14.70 14.23 -5.67
CA ILE A 41 13.91 13.39 -4.77
C ILE A 41 13.84 11.99 -5.35
N ILE A 42 14.24 11.00 -4.54
CA ILE A 42 14.09 9.58 -4.84
C ILE A 42 12.95 9.04 -3.96
N PRO A 43 11.77 8.74 -4.55
CA PRO A 43 10.60 8.36 -3.78
C PRO A 43 10.74 6.96 -3.16
N GLY A 44 9.76 6.60 -2.33
CA GLY A 44 9.56 5.22 -1.90
C GLY A 44 9.13 4.31 -3.06
N GLY A 45 8.79 3.07 -2.73
CA GLY A 45 8.49 2.04 -3.72
C GLY A 45 9.16 0.71 -3.42
N SER A 46 9.42 -0.03 -4.49
CA SER A 46 10.10 -1.34 -4.49
C SER A 46 11.44 -1.26 -5.21
N LEU A 47 12.13 -0.11 -5.09
CA LEU A 47 13.36 0.18 -5.84
C LEU A 47 14.48 -0.84 -5.57
N VAL A 48 14.55 -1.35 -4.33
CA VAL A 48 15.53 -2.34 -3.90
C VAL A 48 15.19 -3.72 -4.50
N GLU A 49 13.94 -4.15 -4.35
CA GLU A 49 13.45 -5.47 -4.77
C GLU A 49 13.38 -5.61 -6.29
N SER A 50 12.98 -4.53 -6.99
CA SER A 50 12.86 -4.51 -8.45
C SER A 50 14.21 -4.42 -9.17
N ARG A 51 15.29 -4.08 -8.44
CA ARG A 51 16.65 -3.86 -8.99
C ARG A 51 16.64 -2.96 -10.23
N SER A 52 15.77 -1.96 -10.21
CA SER A 52 15.38 -1.20 -11.40
C SER A 52 16.36 -0.10 -11.78
N PHE A 53 17.32 0.26 -10.91
CA PHE A 53 18.27 1.32 -11.18
C PHE A 53 19.23 0.95 -12.33
N PRO A 54 19.11 1.61 -13.50
CA PRO A 54 20.10 1.49 -14.57
C PRO A 54 21.43 2.08 -14.11
N GLU A 55 22.54 1.49 -14.57
CA GLU A 55 23.89 1.93 -14.18
C GLU A 55 24.16 3.40 -14.57
N GLU A 56 23.56 3.88 -15.65
CA GLU A 56 23.65 5.27 -16.10
C GLU A 56 23.04 6.23 -15.07
N ILE A 57 21.84 5.93 -14.56
CA ILE A 57 21.19 6.74 -13.52
C ILE A 57 22.02 6.71 -12.23
N LYS A 58 22.54 5.53 -11.84
CA LYS A 58 23.36 5.42 -10.63
C LYS A 58 24.58 6.35 -10.69
N ARG A 59 25.27 6.39 -11.83
CA ARG A 59 26.43 7.27 -12.04
C ARG A 59 26.05 8.73 -11.91
N GLU A 60 24.98 9.16 -12.59
CA GLU A 60 24.54 10.56 -12.50
C GLU A 60 24.17 10.96 -11.06
N ILE A 61 23.55 10.07 -10.29
CA ILE A 61 23.22 10.34 -8.87
C ILE A 61 24.46 10.40 -8.00
N ILE A 62 25.45 9.53 -8.24
CA ILE A 62 26.71 9.53 -7.48
C ILE A 62 27.51 10.81 -7.75
N ASP A 63 27.52 11.27 -8.99
CA ASP A 63 28.26 12.46 -9.43
C ASP A 63 27.46 13.76 -9.22
N PHE A 64 26.25 13.69 -8.67
CA PHE A 64 25.38 14.86 -8.50
C PHE A 64 25.79 15.73 -7.31
N ASP A 65 26.12 16.99 -7.58
CA ASP A 65 26.55 17.97 -6.58
C ASP A 65 25.40 18.68 -5.83
N GLY A 66 24.15 18.46 -6.25
CA GLY A 66 22.96 19.06 -5.64
C GLY A 66 22.48 18.31 -4.39
N TYR A 67 21.24 18.59 -3.98
CA TYR A 67 20.63 17.95 -2.81
C TYR A 67 19.92 16.67 -3.18
N ILE A 68 20.17 15.57 -2.48
CA ILE A 68 19.48 14.29 -2.70
C ILE A 68 18.62 13.98 -1.49
N ILE A 69 17.33 13.68 -1.71
CA ILE A 69 16.38 13.33 -0.66
C ILE A 69 15.75 11.98 -1.00
N GLY A 70 16.13 10.93 -0.27
CA GLY A 70 15.55 9.60 -0.40
C GLY A 70 14.45 9.36 0.63
N ILE A 71 13.27 8.90 0.18
CA ILE A 71 12.17 8.50 1.07
C ILE A 71 11.96 6.98 1.00
N CYS A 72 11.88 6.31 2.15
CA CYS A 72 11.66 4.86 2.27
C CYS A 72 12.66 4.05 1.41
N SER A 73 12.23 3.36 0.35
CA SER A 73 13.15 2.65 -0.56
C SER A 73 14.16 3.57 -1.24
N GLY A 74 13.81 4.84 -1.46
CA GLY A 74 14.75 5.84 -1.94
C GLY A 74 15.89 6.08 -0.94
N PHE A 75 15.60 6.10 0.37
CA PHE A 75 16.64 6.15 1.40
C PHE A 75 17.48 4.85 1.43
N GLN A 76 16.82 3.70 1.28
CA GLN A 76 17.51 2.41 1.22
C GLN A 76 18.55 2.36 0.09
N ILE A 77 18.20 2.86 -1.10
CA ILE A 77 19.11 2.94 -2.25
C ILE A 77 20.31 3.88 -2.01
N LEU A 78 20.15 4.92 -1.19
CA LEU A 78 21.26 5.81 -0.82
C LEU A 78 22.24 5.17 0.18
N GLY A 79 21.80 4.14 0.91
CA GLY A 79 22.65 3.39 1.85
C GLY A 79 23.67 2.50 1.15
N LYS A 80 24.46 1.77 1.94
CA LYS A 80 25.41 0.77 1.43
C LYS A 80 24.72 -0.49 0.95
N ARG A 81 23.83 -1.05 1.78
CA ARG A 81 23.19 -2.33 1.50
C ARG A 81 21.93 -2.55 2.31
N VAL A 82 21.07 -3.42 1.80
CA VAL A 82 19.81 -3.85 2.41
C VAL A 82 19.80 -5.36 2.54
N ASP A 83 19.52 -5.87 3.74
CA ASP A 83 19.16 -7.26 3.95
C ASP A 83 17.67 -7.46 3.70
N VAL A 84 17.33 -8.06 2.55
CA VAL A 84 15.95 -8.39 2.17
C VAL A 84 15.50 -9.77 2.69
N GLY A 85 16.33 -10.47 3.44
CA GLY A 85 16.10 -11.81 3.99
C GLY A 85 15.14 -11.86 5.19
N ARG A 86 13.92 -11.32 5.08
CA ARG A 86 12.97 -11.20 6.21
C ARG A 86 12.58 -12.54 6.87
N LYS A 87 12.20 -13.54 6.07
CA LYS A 87 11.75 -14.88 6.52
C LYS A 87 12.69 -15.99 6.05
N SER A 88 13.91 -15.63 5.67
CA SER A 88 14.93 -16.54 5.11
C SER A 88 16.30 -16.20 5.68
N HIS A 89 17.33 -16.92 5.22
CA HIS A 89 18.71 -16.47 5.41
C HIS A 89 18.90 -15.05 4.84
N PRO A 90 19.84 -14.25 5.40
CA PRO A 90 20.13 -12.92 4.91
C PRO A 90 20.39 -12.90 3.41
N LYS A 91 19.78 -11.95 2.73
CA LYS A 91 19.93 -11.72 1.28
C LYS A 91 20.32 -10.27 1.09
N ILE A 92 21.59 -10.04 0.82
CA ILE A 92 22.15 -8.69 0.75
C ILE A 92 22.03 -8.14 -0.67
N ILE A 93 21.49 -6.93 -0.78
CA ILE A 93 21.50 -6.14 -2.01
C ILE A 93 22.38 -4.91 -1.77
N GLU A 94 23.43 -4.76 -2.58
CA GLU A 94 24.30 -3.59 -2.57
C GLU A 94 23.60 -2.39 -3.23
N CYS A 95 23.82 -1.21 -2.66
CA CYS A 95 23.18 0.06 -3.01
C CYS A 95 24.25 1.11 -3.36
N LEU A 96 23.89 2.40 -3.45
CA LEU A 96 24.80 3.44 -3.95
C LEU A 96 25.95 3.79 -2.97
N GLY A 97 25.75 3.56 -1.68
CA GLY A 97 26.77 3.82 -0.65
C GLY A 97 27.05 5.31 -0.38
N LEU A 98 26.15 6.21 -0.77
CA LEU A 98 26.26 7.65 -0.51
C LEU A 98 26.13 7.98 0.99
N LEU A 99 25.35 7.17 1.71
CA LEU A 99 25.24 7.17 3.16
C LEU A 99 25.82 5.87 3.72
N ASP A 100 26.60 5.98 4.80
CA ASP A 100 27.19 4.79 5.44
C ASP A 100 26.18 4.10 6.36
N VAL A 101 25.13 3.56 5.74
CA VAL A 101 23.95 3.00 6.40
C VAL A 101 23.65 1.62 5.85
N GLU A 102 23.37 0.69 6.75
CA GLU A 102 22.83 -0.65 6.44
C GLU A 102 21.39 -0.76 6.92
N PHE A 103 20.59 -1.48 6.13
CA PHE A 103 19.19 -1.77 6.45
C PHE A 103 18.99 -3.25 6.70
N SER A 104 18.17 -3.60 7.69
CA SER A 104 17.73 -4.97 7.93
C SER A 104 16.23 -5.04 8.24
N PRO A 105 15.63 -6.25 8.26
CA PRO A 105 14.19 -6.41 8.48
C PRO A 105 13.72 -5.83 9.82
N LEU A 106 12.78 -4.89 9.76
CA LEU A 106 12.03 -4.33 10.88
C LEU A 106 10.78 -3.66 10.32
N VAL A 107 9.65 -4.36 10.44
CA VAL A 107 8.37 -3.92 9.88
C VAL A 107 7.77 -2.82 10.74
N CYS A 108 7.43 -1.71 10.10
CA CYS A 108 6.64 -0.64 10.71
C CYS A 108 5.64 -0.08 9.68
N THR A 109 4.38 0.02 10.10
CA THR A 109 3.25 0.44 9.26
C THR A 109 2.33 1.46 9.97
N ASP A 110 2.89 2.14 10.98
CA ASP A 110 2.13 3.04 11.85
C ASP A 110 2.23 4.49 11.36
N ARG A 111 1.23 5.29 11.73
CA ARG A 111 1.35 6.76 11.75
C ARG A 111 2.32 7.12 12.87
N VAL A 112 3.25 8.05 12.61
CA VAL A 112 4.32 8.39 13.56
C VAL A 112 4.46 9.88 13.72
N LYS A 113 4.96 10.28 14.90
CA LYS A 113 5.62 11.56 15.09
C LYS A 113 7.12 11.33 14.99
N PHE A 114 7.84 12.29 14.40
CA PHE A 114 9.29 12.21 14.29
C PHE A 114 9.94 13.50 14.73
N LYS A 115 11.10 13.38 15.38
CA LYS A 115 11.95 14.48 15.81
C LYS A 115 13.01 14.71 14.76
N ILE A 116 13.27 15.98 14.45
CA ILE A 116 14.34 16.41 13.55
C ILE A 116 15.06 17.61 14.15
N ASN A 117 16.37 17.66 13.96
CA ASN A 117 17.20 18.83 14.23
C ASN A 117 18.30 18.91 13.18
N ASN A 118 18.08 19.72 12.14
CA ASN A 118 18.98 19.82 11.01
C ASN A 118 19.03 21.26 10.47
N LYS A 119 20.18 21.69 9.97
CA LYS A 119 20.35 23.06 9.45
C LYS A 119 19.53 23.36 8.19
N VAL A 120 19.24 22.34 7.38
CA VAL A 120 18.52 22.44 6.12
C VAL A 120 17.00 22.39 6.34
N PHE A 121 16.54 21.46 7.18
CA PHE A 121 15.10 21.22 7.41
C PHE A 121 14.56 21.86 8.70
N GLY A 122 15.44 22.49 9.49
CA GLY A 122 15.14 23.07 10.78
C GLY A 122 15.02 22.04 11.91
N SER A 123 14.46 22.49 13.03
CA SER A 123 14.32 21.70 14.25
C SER A 123 12.86 21.68 14.69
N GLY A 124 12.33 20.50 15.02
CA GLY A 124 10.93 20.36 15.42
C GLY A 124 10.44 18.92 15.47
N ILE A 125 9.11 18.80 15.60
CA ILE A 125 8.39 17.53 15.55
C ILE A 125 7.48 17.57 14.33
N GLY A 126 7.66 16.62 13.42
CA GLY A 126 6.77 16.41 12.28
C GLY A 126 5.89 15.18 12.46
N GLU A 127 4.92 15.04 11.55
CA GLU A 127 4.03 13.88 11.47
C GLU A 127 4.16 13.19 10.12
N GLY A 128 4.05 11.88 10.12
CA GLY A 128 4.14 11.07 8.90
C GLY A 128 3.66 9.65 9.13
N PHE A 129 4.12 8.73 8.30
CA PHE A 129 3.88 7.31 8.51
C PHE A 129 5.04 6.46 8.03
N HIS A 130 5.17 5.29 8.63
CA HIS A 130 6.04 4.23 8.16
C HIS A 130 5.20 3.26 7.33
N CYS A 131 5.78 2.73 6.24
CA CYS A 131 5.16 1.70 5.42
C CYS A 131 6.26 0.86 4.75
N HIS A 132 6.98 0.07 5.55
CA HIS A 132 8.16 -0.63 5.06
C HIS A 132 8.44 -1.94 5.78
N THR A 133 9.30 -2.74 5.13
CA THR A 133 9.75 -4.04 5.62
C THR A 133 11.17 -3.97 6.20
N TYR A 134 12.05 -3.16 5.60
CA TYR A 134 13.46 -3.04 5.96
C TYR A 134 13.74 -1.68 6.59
N GLY A 135 13.22 -1.50 7.82
CA GLY A 135 13.33 -0.24 8.56
C GLY A 135 14.39 -0.20 9.65
N ASN A 136 15.15 -1.29 9.86
CA ASN A 136 16.17 -1.30 10.90
C ASN A 136 17.42 -0.63 10.35
N ILE A 137 17.78 0.53 10.90
CA ILE A 137 18.87 1.36 10.41
C ILE A 137 20.11 1.16 11.29
N LYS A 138 21.24 0.89 10.66
CA LYS A 138 22.55 0.87 11.32
C LYS A 138 23.51 1.83 10.59
N ILE A 139 23.91 2.90 11.25
CA ILE A 139 24.93 3.83 10.77
C ILE A 139 26.31 3.27 11.13
N LEU A 140 27.24 3.21 10.17
CA LEU A 140 28.53 2.53 10.36
C LEU A 140 29.73 3.48 10.52
N ASP A 141 29.62 4.73 10.11
CA ASP A 141 30.67 5.73 10.26
C ASP A 141 30.25 6.87 11.20
N LYS A 142 31.19 7.79 11.46
CA LYS A 142 30.93 9.01 12.25
C LYS A 142 30.56 10.23 11.41
N LYS A 143 30.60 10.12 10.07
CA LYS A 143 30.35 11.25 9.15
C LYS A 143 28.89 11.32 8.73
N THR A 144 28.19 10.19 8.76
CA THR A 144 26.75 10.09 8.60
C THR A 144 26.08 10.34 9.95
N GLU A 145 25.21 11.33 9.98
CA GLU A 145 24.51 11.77 11.18
C GLU A 145 23.04 11.34 11.14
N VAL A 146 22.40 11.26 12.32
CA VAL A 146 20.97 10.97 12.42
C VAL A 146 20.18 12.19 11.92
N LEU A 147 19.27 11.97 10.98
CA LEU A 147 18.36 13.01 10.46
C LEU A 147 17.05 13.05 11.26
N THR A 148 16.39 11.90 11.38
CA THR A 148 15.09 11.79 12.06
C THR A 148 15.06 10.62 13.04
N VAL A 149 14.31 10.79 14.12
CA VAL A 149 13.97 9.75 15.10
C VAL A 149 12.45 9.67 15.21
N SER A 150 11.87 8.50 14.96
CA SER A 150 10.41 8.30 15.01
C SER A 150 9.98 7.67 16.33
N GLU A 151 8.89 8.18 16.90
CA GLU A 151 8.15 7.52 17.97
C GLU A 151 7.18 6.51 17.35
N VAL A 152 7.40 5.22 17.63
CA VAL A 152 6.59 4.11 17.07
C VAL A 152 5.87 3.35 18.18
N GLU A 153 4.67 2.86 17.90
CA GLU A 153 3.87 2.07 18.85
C GLU A 153 4.04 0.56 18.63
N LYS A 154 4.15 0.13 17.37
CA LYS A 154 4.20 -1.27 16.98
C LYS A 154 5.33 -1.53 16.00
N LEU A 155 6.08 -2.59 16.28
CA LEU A 155 7.16 -3.07 15.41
C LEU A 155 7.06 -4.58 15.27
N ASN A 156 7.27 -5.09 14.06
CA ASN A 156 7.11 -6.52 13.76
C ASN A 156 5.80 -7.10 14.33
N TYR A 157 4.71 -6.32 14.18
CA TYR A 157 3.35 -6.64 14.64
C TYR A 157 3.17 -6.75 16.16
N LYS A 158 4.18 -6.43 16.95
CA LYS A 158 4.11 -6.43 18.41
C LYS A 158 4.09 -4.99 18.92
N ILE A 159 3.23 -4.73 19.90
CA ILE A 159 3.21 -3.46 20.61
C ILE A 159 4.54 -3.35 21.35
N ASN A 160 5.34 -2.36 20.99
CA ASN A 160 6.65 -2.08 21.56
C ASN A 160 6.93 -0.59 21.36
N LYS A 161 6.35 0.23 22.25
CA LYS A 161 6.50 1.68 22.16
C LYS A 161 7.95 2.05 22.41
N LYS A 162 8.61 2.61 21.40
CA LYS A 162 9.99 3.09 21.51
C LYS A 162 10.29 4.15 20.46
N GLU A 163 11.43 4.80 20.63
CA GLU A 163 12.04 5.61 19.59
C GLU A 163 12.95 4.73 18.72
N ILE A 164 12.94 4.98 17.41
CA ILE A 164 13.86 4.37 16.46
C ILE A 164 14.47 5.45 15.58
N ILE A 165 15.74 5.26 15.19
CA ILE A 165 16.32 6.03 14.09
C ILE A 165 15.43 5.77 12.87
N SER A 166 15.03 6.84 12.19
CA SER A 166 14.20 6.77 10.99
C SER A 166 14.82 7.50 9.80
N GLY A 167 15.92 8.23 9.98
CA GLY A 167 16.61 8.89 8.88
C GLY A 167 18.07 9.19 9.19
N ALA A 168 18.86 9.37 8.14
CA ALA A 168 20.27 9.73 8.22
C ALA A 168 20.65 10.71 7.12
N PHE A 169 21.74 11.45 7.31
CA PHE A 169 22.25 12.37 6.30
C PHE A 169 23.77 12.51 6.35
N LYS A 170 24.35 12.97 5.24
CA LYS A 170 25.77 13.32 5.10
C LYS A 170 25.92 14.38 4.02
N GLY A 171 26.39 15.57 4.40
CA GLY A 171 26.49 16.69 3.47
C GLY A 171 25.12 17.04 2.86
N LYS A 172 25.01 16.95 1.53
CA LYS A 172 23.78 17.23 0.78
C LYS A 172 22.88 16.00 0.52
N VAL A 173 23.26 14.84 1.04
CA VAL A 173 22.50 13.59 0.88
C VAL A 173 21.70 13.31 2.15
N PHE A 174 20.39 13.21 2.01
CA PHE A 174 19.43 13.01 3.09
C PHE A 174 18.56 11.80 2.78
N GLY A 175 18.25 11.02 3.80
CA GLY A 175 17.28 9.96 3.65
C GLY A 175 16.47 9.70 4.91
N THR A 176 15.20 9.35 4.73
CA THR A 176 14.29 9.01 5.82
C THR A 176 13.31 7.92 5.42
N MET A 177 12.93 7.08 6.37
CA MET A 177 11.89 6.05 6.26
C MET A 177 10.48 6.62 6.50
N VAL A 178 10.38 7.90 6.85
CA VAL A 178 9.13 8.58 7.14
C VAL A 178 8.54 9.13 5.84
N HIS A 179 7.40 8.58 5.43
CA HIS A 179 6.57 9.18 4.39
C HIS A 179 5.84 10.41 4.93
N ASN A 180 5.51 11.34 4.03
CA ASN A 180 5.03 12.70 4.25
C ASN A 180 6.09 13.62 4.89
N PHE A 181 7.38 13.30 4.79
CA PHE A 181 8.45 14.10 5.37
C PHE A 181 8.43 15.54 4.84
N LEU A 182 8.46 15.70 3.51
CA LEU A 182 8.41 17.01 2.85
C LEU A 182 7.01 17.64 2.86
N ASP A 183 5.97 16.89 3.21
CA ASP A 183 4.60 17.40 3.32
C ASP A 183 4.37 18.16 4.64
N ASN A 184 5.31 18.09 5.57
CA ASN A 184 5.31 18.93 6.76
C ASN A 184 5.70 20.37 6.38
N LEU A 185 4.79 21.33 6.57
CA LEU A 185 4.98 22.73 6.15
C LEU A 185 6.29 23.34 6.65
N PHE A 186 6.65 23.11 7.93
CA PHE A 186 7.89 23.67 8.48
C PHE A 186 9.14 23.06 7.83
N ILE A 187 9.13 21.78 7.46
CA ILE A 187 10.25 21.10 6.80
C ILE A 187 10.42 21.64 5.38
N ARG A 188 9.31 21.70 4.63
CA ARG A 188 9.28 22.25 3.28
C ARG A 188 9.76 23.70 3.25
N ASP A 189 9.22 24.53 4.13
CA ASP A 189 9.49 25.97 4.11
C ASP A 189 10.93 26.25 4.57
N ASN A 190 11.46 25.51 5.55
CA ASN A 190 12.88 25.59 5.91
C ASN A 190 13.79 25.14 4.75
N PHE A 191 13.43 24.09 4.03
CA PHE A 191 14.21 23.62 2.88
C PHE A 191 14.25 24.67 1.76
N LEU A 192 13.11 25.25 1.40
CA LEU A 192 13.03 26.33 0.41
C LEU A 192 13.84 27.56 0.83
N ASN A 193 13.71 27.98 2.09
CA ASN A 193 14.49 29.09 2.65
C ASN A 193 15.99 28.81 2.63
N TYR A 194 16.40 27.59 2.96
CA TYR A 194 17.80 27.17 2.92
C TYR A 194 18.38 27.20 1.50
N LEU A 195 17.55 26.91 0.50
CA LEU A 195 17.89 27.02 -0.91
C LEU A 195 17.84 28.47 -1.44
N ASN A 196 17.47 29.44 -0.60
CA ASN A 196 17.24 30.85 -0.96
C ASN A 196 16.19 31.03 -2.06
N ILE A 197 15.16 30.18 -2.08
CA ILE A 197 14.04 30.30 -3.00
C ILE A 197 13.15 31.46 -2.56
N THR A 198 12.90 32.40 -3.48
CA THR A 198 12.01 33.54 -3.26
C THR A 198 10.53 33.12 -3.28
N ASP A 199 9.63 33.99 -2.80
CA ASP A 199 8.19 33.70 -2.84
C ASP A 199 7.66 33.56 -4.29
N GLU A 200 8.18 34.34 -5.24
CA GLU A 200 7.82 34.24 -6.66
C GLU A 200 8.28 32.89 -7.26
N GLU A 201 9.52 32.47 -7.00
CA GLU A 201 10.02 31.16 -7.43
C GLU A 201 9.27 30.01 -6.76
N ARG A 202 8.85 30.18 -5.51
CA ARG A 202 8.03 29.19 -4.79
C ARG A 202 6.67 29.01 -5.45
N GLU A 203 6.00 30.08 -5.85
CA GLU A 203 4.74 30.00 -6.61
C GLU A 203 4.95 29.29 -7.95
N GLU A 204 6.04 29.60 -8.66
CA GLU A 204 6.40 28.92 -9.91
C GLU A 204 6.62 27.41 -9.70
N ILE A 205 7.31 27.02 -8.63
CA ILE A 205 7.52 25.62 -8.25
C ILE A 205 6.18 24.91 -8.06
N PHE A 206 5.24 25.51 -7.32
CA PHE A 206 3.94 24.90 -7.06
C PHE A 206 3.07 24.77 -8.31
N GLU A 207 3.10 25.75 -9.21
CA GLU A 207 2.39 25.66 -10.49
C GLU A 207 3.00 24.58 -11.40
N LYS A 208 4.34 24.51 -11.49
CA LYS A 208 5.02 23.41 -12.21
C LYS A 208 4.71 22.04 -11.59
N ASN A 209 4.66 21.95 -10.26
CA ASN A 209 4.33 20.71 -9.57
C ASN A 209 2.95 20.18 -9.96
N LYS A 210 1.95 21.07 -10.04
CA LYS A 210 0.60 20.72 -10.47
C LYS A 210 0.58 20.09 -11.85
N LEU A 211 1.36 20.63 -12.80
CA LEU A 211 1.47 20.10 -14.16
C LEU A 211 2.12 18.71 -14.18
N ILE A 212 3.25 18.53 -13.49
CA ILE A 212 3.93 17.23 -13.47
C ILE A 212 3.11 16.16 -12.73
N LYS A 213 2.29 16.52 -11.73
CA LYS A 213 1.42 15.56 -11.04
C LYS A 213 0.40 14.97 -12.02
N GLU A 214 -0.19 15.81 -12.86
CA GLU A 214 -1.10 15.35 -13.90
C GLU A 214 -0.39 14.50 -14.97
N GLU A 215 0.87 14.80 -15.29
CA GLU A 215 1.67 13.94 -16.16
C GLU A 215 2.01 12.58 -15.51
N LEU A 216 2.45 12.59 -14.26
CA LEU A 216 2.76 11.38 -13.49
C LEU A 216 1.52 10.48 -13.36
N LYS A 217 0.32 11.03 -13.16
CA LYS A 217 -0.93 10.24 -13.15
C LYS A 217 -1.16 9.52 -14.48
N LYS A 218 -0.92 10.18 -15.61
CA LYS A 218 -1.06 9.57 -16.96
C LYS A 218 -0.06 8.45 -17.22
N ARG A 219 1.06 8.43 -16.49
CA ARG A 219 2.08 7.38 -16.54
C ARG A 219 1.74 6.16 -15.66
N ALA A 220 0.59 6.14 -14.97
CA ALA A 220 0.17 5.02 -14.14
C ALA A 220 0.12 3.70 -14.92
N LEU A 221 0.53 2.61 -14.27
CA LEU A 221 0.64 1.30 -14.91
C LEU A 221 -0.71 0.79 -15.42
N ILE A 222 -1.83 1.18 -14.78
CA ILE A 222 -3.17 0.81 -15.20
C ILE A 222 -3.49 1.21 -16.65
N TYR A 223 -2.98 2.35 -17.15
CA TYR A 223 -3.19 2.76 -18.55
C TYR A 223 -2.49 1.84 -19.55
N LYS A 224 -1.39 1.20 -19.15
CA LYS A 224 -0.69 0.20 -19.98
C LYS A 224 -1.43 -1.15 -19.99
N ILE A 225 -2.03 -1.52 -18.86
CA ILE A 225 -2.69 -2.81 -18.65
C ILE A 225 -4.12 -2.80 -19.19
N ASN A 226 -4.91 -1.79 -18.82
CA ASN A 226 -6.31 -1.67 -19.20
C ASN A 226 -6.47 -0.56 -20.25
N LYS A 227 -6.42 -0.94 -21.53
CA LYS A 227 -6.57 0.00 -22.66
C LYS A 227 -7.95 0.68 -22.71
N LYS A 228 -8.95 0.13 -22.01
CA LYS A 228 -10.30 0.70 -21.89
C LYS A 228 -10.44 1.59 -20.65
N TYR A 229 -9.35 1.84 -19.92
CA TYR A 229 -9.37 2.68 -18.75
C TYR A 229 -9.69 4.12 -19.16
N GLU A 230 -10.92 4.53 -18.87
CA GLU A 230 -11.39 5.89 -19.03
C GLU A 230 -11.86 6.38 -17.66
N ASN A 231 -11.50 7.62 -17.32
CA ASN A 231 -12.01 8.26 -16.11
C ASN A 231 -13.34 8.95 -16.38
N ASN A 232 -14.26 8.20 -16.99
CA ASN A 232 -15.63 8.62 -17.21
C ASN A 232 -16.41 8.22 -15.95
N GLY A 233 -16.34 9.09 -14.94
CA GLY A 233 -16.85 8.83 -13.59
C GLY A 233 -18.20 8.12 -13.57
N VAL A 234 -18.37 7.24 -12.58
CA VAL A 234 -19.60 6.46 -12.43
C VAL A 234 -20.65 7.34 -11.76
N LYS A 235 -21.90 7.28 -12.24
CA LYS A 235 -23.02 8.07 -11.67
C LYS A 235 -23.24 7.85 -10.16
N LYS A 236 -22.81 6.69 -9.64
CA LYS A 236 -22.96 6.29 -8.24
C LYS A 236 -21.73 5.51 -7.77
N LYS A 237 -21.42 5.62 -6.48
CA LYS A 237 -20.32 4.89 -5.83
C LYS A 237 -20.61 3.40 -5.79
N ARG A 238 -19.61 2.61 -6.14
CA ARG A 238 -19.63 1.15 -6.14
C ARG A 238 -18.55 0.64 -5.20
N GLY A 239 -18.72 -0.52 -4.61
CA GLY A 239 -17.73 -1.02 -3.68
C GLY A 239 -17.96 -2.43 -3.20
N ILE A 240 -16.86 -3.04 -2.76
CA ILE A 240 -16.83 -4.38 -2.17
C ILE A 240 -15.82 -4.45 -1.04
N LEU A 241 -16.04 -5.40 -0.14
CA LEU A 241 -15.10 -5.78 0.89
C LEU A 241 -14.73 -7.25 0.74
N ILE A 242 -13.44 -7.54 0.72
CA ILE A 242 -12.89 -8.89 0.53
C ILE A 242 -12.54 -9.47 1.90
N LEU A 243 -13.34 -10.45 2.33
CA LEU A 243 -13.04 -11.30 3.49
C LEU A 243 -12.38 -12.59 3.02
N SER A 244 -11.81 -13.34 3.96
CA SER A 244 -11.25 -14.65 3.66
C SER A 244 -11.41 -15.63 4.80
N THR A 245 -11.24 -16.92 4.53
CA THR A 245 -11.27 -17.95 5.57
C THR A 245 -9.99 -17.99 6.41
N SER A 246 -8.86 -17.56 5.83
CA SER A 246 -7.54 -17.58 6.48
C SER A 246 -6.62 -16.45 6.00
N SER A 247 -5.50 -16.25 6.72
CA SER A 247 -4.37 -15.47 6.22
C SER A 247 -3.71 -16.17 5.02
N ASN A 248 -2.95 -15.42 4.20
CA ASN A 248 -2.31 -15.96 2.98
C ASN A 248 -3.27 -16.58 1.93
N SER A 249 -4.56 -16.24 2.01
CA SER A 249 -5.58 -16.61 1.03
C SER A 249 -5.43 -15.94 -0.34
N GLY A 250 -4.50 -14.98 -0.47
CA GLY A 250 -4.22 -14.23 -1.69
C GLY A 250 -5.07 -12.97 -1.88
N LYS A 251 -5.67 -12.43 -0.79
CA LYS A 251 -6.49 -11.20 -0.82
C LYS A 251 -5.78 -10.05 -1.54
N THR A 252 -4.55 -9.70 -1.15
CA THR A 252 -3.77 -8.62 -1.79
C THR A 252 -3.62 -8.77 -3.31
N PHE A 253 -3.36 -10.00 -3.77
CA PHE A 253 -3.22 -10.29 -5.20
C PHE A 253 -4.57 -10.13 -5.92
N LEU A 254 -5.66 -10.61 -5.30
CA LEU A 254 -7.03 -10.44 -5.79
C LEU A 254 -7.48 -8.97 -5.78
N THR A 255 -7.22 -8.22 -4.72
CA THR A 255 -7.50 -6.78 -4.60
C THR A 255 -6.85 -6.05 -5.77
N THR A 256 -5.56 -6.30 -6.01
CA THR A 256 -4.81 -5.68 -7.11
C THR A 256 -5.33 -6.11 -8.48
N ALA A 257 -5.70 -7.39 -8.65
CA ALA A 257 -6.30 -7.90 -9.88
C ALA A 257 -7.66 -7.25 -10.18
N ILE A 258 -8.50 -7.08 -9.16
CA ILE A 258 -9.79 -6.39 -9.29
C ILE A 258 -9.56 -4.94 -9.70
N VAL A 259 -8.70 -4.20 -8.98
CA VAL A 259 -8.37 -2.80 -9.27
C VAL A 259 -7.88 -2.63 -10.72
N SER A 260 -7.08 -3.57 -11.23
CA SER A 260 -6.56 -3.52 -12.61
C SER A 260 -7.62 -3.55 -13.71
N LYS A 261 -8.85 -3.96 -13.38
CA LYS A 261 -9.96 -4.12 -14.34
C LYS A 261 -11.01 -3.02 -14.25
N LEU A 262 -10.91 -2.12 -13.27
CA LEU A 262 -11.89 -1.06 -13.07
C LEU A 262 -11.57 0.15 -13.95
N CYS A 263 -12.61 0.80 -14.45
CA CYS A 263 -12.52 2.06 -15.20
C CYS A 263 -13.18 3.15 -14.38
N GLY A 264 -12.39 4.10 -13.87
CA GLY A 264 -12.83 5.15 -12.96
C GLY A 264 -11.85 5.36 -11.80
N LYS A 265 -12.14 6.32 -10.92
CA LYS A 265 -11.34 6.59 -9.71
C LYS A 265 -11.57 5.51 -8.67
N VAL A 266 -10.49 4.86 -8.25
CA VAL A 266 -10.53 3.75 -7.29
C VAL A 266 -9.88 4.17 -5.98
N PHE A 267 -10.60 4.00 -4.88
CA PHE A 267 -10.03 4.08 -3.53
C PHE A 267 -9.82 2.66 -3.00
N VAL A 268 -8.63 2.39 -2.46
CA VAL A 268 -8.29 1.10 -1.88
C VAL A 268 -7.98 1.28 -0.40
N ALA A 269 -8.63 0.49 0.45
CA ALA A 269 -8.44 0.55 1.88
C ALA A 269 -8.16 -0.83 2.48
N LYS A 270 -7.47 -0.83 3.62
CA LYS A 270 -7.15 -2.00 4.40
C LYS A 270 -7.85 -1.93 5.75
N ILE A 271 -8.54 -2.99 6.16
CA ILE A 271 -8.90 -3.17 7.57
C ILE A 271 -7.64 -3.58 8.33
N GLY A 272 -7.34 -2.86 9.41
CA GLY A 272 -6.13 -3.04 10.21
C GLY A 272 -4.94 -2.25 9.69
N GLY A 273 -3.80 -2.45 10.35
CA GLY A 273 -2.65 -1.55 10.20
C GLY A 273 -1.57 -2.00 9.22
N ASP A 274 -1.67 -3.18 8.59
CA ASP A 274 -0.65 -3.62 7.60
C ASP A 274 -0.97 -3.04 6.22
N VAL A 275 -0.83 -1.71 6.09
CA VAL A 275 -1.16 -0.95 4.88
C VAL A 275 -0.28 -1.28 3.67
N ARG A 276 0.80 -2.05 3.85
CA ARG A 276 1.63 -2.54 2.74
C ARG A 276 0.84 -3.42 1.77
N ASP A 277 -0.19 -4.09 2.26
CA ASP A 277 -1.06 -4.97 1.46
C ASP A 277 -1.78 -4.21 0.32
N ILE A 278 -1.99 -2.90 0.46
CA ILE A 278 -2.68 -2.10 -0.58
C ILE A 278 -1.71 -1.27 -1.44
N VAL A 279 -0.42 -1.23 -1.10
CA VAL A 279 0.59 -0.48 -1.85
C VAL A 279 0.70 -0.94 -3.31
N PRO A 280 0.63 -2.24 -3.67
CA PRO A 280 0.62 -2.64 -5.07
C PRO A 280 -0.56 -2.04 -5.84
N SER A 281 -1.74 -1.98 -5.23
CA SER A 281 -2.90 -1.35 -5.87
C SER A 281 -2.70 0.16 -6.04
N LEU A 282 -2.13 0.84 -5.05
CA LEU A 282 -1.79 2.27 -5.15
C LEU A 282 -0.70 2.54 -6.18
N TYR A 283 0.31 1.66 -6.30
CA TYR A 283 1.34 1.70 -7.35
C TYR A 283 0.70 1.62 -8.74
N LEU A 284 -0.22 0.67 -8.93
CA LEU A 284 -0.90 0.42 -10.19
C LEU A 284 -1.67 1.64 -10.71
N ILE A 285 -2.39 2.34 -9.82
CA ILE A 285 -3.25 3.49 -10.16
C ILE A 285 -2.59 4.86 -9.92
N ARG A 286 -1.41 4.88 -9.28
CA ARG A 286 -0.69 6.09 -8.81
C ARG A 286 -1.56 7.03 -7.97
N GLU A 287 -2.20 6.47 -6.95
CA GLU A 287 -2.93 7.24 -5.93
C GLU A 287 -2.11 7.35 -4.64
N PRO A 288 -2.26 8.45 -3.87
CA PRO A 288 -1.51 8.67 -2.65
C PRO A 288 -1.99 7.76 -1.51
N MET A 289 -1.09 7.48 -0.56
CA MET A 289 -1.43 6.87 0.70
C MET A 289 -1.86 7.95 1.69
N THR A 290 -3.14 7.91 2.06
CA THR A 290 -3.75 8.82 3.04
C THR A 290 -4.06 8.08 4.34
N LYS A 291 -4.38 8.81 5.41
CA LYS A 291 -4.83 8.20 6.67
C LYS A 291 -6.08 7.32 6.49
N TYR A 292 -6.92 7.58 5.48
CA TYR A 292 -8.18 6.88 5.24
C TYR A 292 -8.00 5.51 4.59
N ASN A 293 -6.81 5.19 4.09
CA ASN A 293 -6.51 3.89 3.51
C ASN A 293 -6.40 2.76 4.57
N SER A 294 -6.55 3.07 5.86
CA SER A 294 -6.37 2.15 6.99
C SER A 294 -7.48 2.28 8.02
N ILE A 295 -8.41 1.32 8.00
CA ILE A 295 -9.59 1.29 8.87
C ILE A 295 -9.24 0.57 10.17
N ARG A 296 -9.46 1.22 11.31
CA ARG A 296 -9.07 0.71 12.62
C ARG A 296 -9.91 -0.49 13.05
N ILE A 297 -9.21 -1.53 13.52
CA ILE A 297 -9.74 -2.74 14.15
C ILE A 297 -8.97 -3.00 15.45
N GLY A 298 -9.68 -2.98 16.58
CA GLY A 298 -9.03 -2.97 17.90
C GLY A 298 -8.03 -1.81 18.04
N LYS A 299 -6.76 -2.14 18.33
CA LYS A 299 -5.66 -1.16 18.44
C LYS A 299 -4.85 -0.96 17.16
N SER A 300 -5.25 -1.57 16.04
CA SER A 300 -4.50 -1.51 14.78
C SER A 300 -5.29 -0.78 13.70
N GLY A 301 -4.60 0.02 12.88
CA GLY A 301 -5.21 0.83 11.82
C GLY A 301 -5.27 2.31 12.23
N TRP A 302 -5.62 3.19 11.30
CA TRP A 302 -5.37 4.63 11.47
C TRP A 302 -6.63 5.44 11.80
N VAL A 303 -7.70 5.29 11.01
CA VAL A 303 -8.96 6.04 11.20
C VAL A 303 -10.06 5.15 11.75
N SER A 304 -11.04 5.73 12.44
CA SER A 304 -12.23 4.97 12.85
C SER A 304 -13.10 4.59 11.65
N VAL A 305 -14.09 3.72 11.86
CA VAL A 305 -15.03 3.34 10.81
C VAL A 305 -15.89 4.54 10.40
N GLU A 306 -16.26 5.37 11.37
CA GLU A 306 -17.06 6.59 11.19
C GLU A 306 -16.29 7.62 10.35
N GLU A 307 -15.05 7.91 10.72
CA GLU A 307 -14.17 8.82 9.95
C GLU A 307 -13.95 8.33 8.51
N PHE A 308 -13.78 7.02 8.32
CA PHE A 308 -13.66 6.41 7.00
C PHE A 308 -14.94 6.61 6.17
N VAL A 309 -16.10 6.30 6.75
CA VAL A 309 -17.40 6.45 6.08
C VAL A 309 -17.65 7.89 5.67
N ASP A 310 -17.37 8.85 6.55
CA ASP A 310 -17.55 10.27 6.25
C ASP A 310 -16.60 10.76 5.16
N PHE A 311 -15.37 10.25 5.11
CA PHE A 311 -14.47 10.49 3.98
C PHE A 311 -15.04 9.95 2.67
N ILE A 312 -15.49 8.69 2.65
CA ILE A 312 -16.01 8.06 1.42
C ILE A 312 -17.25 8.80 0.90
N LYS A 313 -18.18 9.22 1.77
CA LYS A 313 -19.36 10.03 1.40
C LYS A 313 -18.99 11.29 0.64
N ASN A 314 -17.96 12.00 1.10
CA ASN A 314 -17.56 13.30 0.56
C ASN A 314 -16.50 13.21 -0.56
N SER A 315 -16.01 12.01 -0.85
CA SER A 315 -14.99 11.79 -1.88
C SER A 315 -15.58 11.76 -3.29
N ASN A 316 -14.71 11.92 -4.31
CA ASN A 316 -15.06 11.77 -5.72
C ASN A 316 -14.62 10.43 -6.32
N TYR A 317 -14.33 9.42 -5.48
CA TYR A 317 -14.04 8.07 -5.95
C TYR A 317 -15.31 7.39 -6.48
N ASP A 318 -15.14 6.57 -7.52
CA ASP A 318 -16.18 5.78 -8.17
C ASP A 318 -16.27 4.38 -7.55
N TYR A 319 -15.11 3.78 -7.26
CA TYR A 319 -14.98 2.42 -6.74
C TYR A 319 -14.24 2.39 -5.42
N ILE A 320 -14.80 1.71 -4.43
CA ILE A 320 -14.22 1.56 -3.09
C ILE A 320 -13.94 0.08 -2.84
N ILE A 321 -12.66 -0.30 -2.81
CA ILE A 321 -12.23 -1.68 -2.62
C ILE A 321 -11.57 -1.82 -1.26
N ILE A 322 -12.15 -2.65 -0.38
CA ILE A 322 -11.68 -2.82 0.99
C ILE A 322 -11.14 -4.23 1.21
N GLU A 323 -9.89 -4.34 1.63
CA GLU A 323 -9.26 -5.61 1.97
C GLU A 323 -9.37 -5.90 3.48
N GLY A 324 -9.99 -7.02 3.83
CA GLY A 324 -10.06 -7.52 5.21
C GLY A 324 -8.70 -7.98 5.75
N VAL A 325 -8.60 -8.18 7.07
CA VAL A 325 -7.39 -8.73 7.73
C VAL A 325 -7.60 -10.16 8.20
N MET A 326 -6.56 -11.00 8.10
CA MET A 326 -6.56 -12.40 8.55
C MET A 326 -7.77 -13.19 8.01
N GLY A 327 -8.31 -14.14 8.79
CA GLY A 327 -9.60 -14.78 8.52
C GLY A 327 -10.76 -13.91 9.03
N ALA A 328 -11.93 -14.03 8.39
CA ALA A 328 -13.08 -13.16 8.64
C ALA A 328 -13.47 -13.11 10.13
N PHE A 329 -13.45 -14.27 10.81
CA PHE A 329 -13.81 -14.45 12.21
C PHE A 329 -12.65 -14.29 13.20
N THR A 330 -11.42 -14.01 12.74
CA THR A 330 -10.28 -13.85 13.65
C THR A 330 -10.54 -12.68 14.60
N GLY A 331 -10.62 -12.96 15.91
CA GLY A 331 -10.92 -11.95 16.93
C GLY A 331 -12.42 -11.69 17.18
N ALA A 332 -13.34 -12.50 16.61
CA ALA A 332 -14.79 -12.31 16.70
C ALA A 332 -15.31 -12.23 18.14
N MET A 333 -14.88 -13.17 18.99
CA MET A 333 -15.22 -13.21 20.43
C MET A 333 -14.79 -11.97 21.21
N LYS A 334 -13.85 -11.19 20.67
CA LYS A 334 -13.33 -9.96 21.28
C LYS A 334 -13.92 -8.70 20.62
N GLY A 335 -14.85 -8.83 19.68
CA GLY A 335 -15.43 -7.69 18.95
C GLY A 335 -14.46 -7.02 17.96
N ILE A 336 -13.37 -7.68 17.59
CA ILE A 336 -12.29 -7.10 16.77
C ILE A 336 -11.95 -7.97 15.55
N SER A 337 -12.96 -8.36 14.79
CA SER A 337 -12.81 -9.16 13.56
C SER A 337 -13.18 -8.40 12.29
N SER A 338 -12.66 -8.88 11.15
CA SER A 338 -12.91 -8.24 9.85
C SER A 338 -14.37 -8.25 9.46
N TYR A 339 -15.12 -9.32 9.78
CA TYR A 339 -16.55 -9.36 9.46
C TYR A 339 -17.36 -8.35 10.29
N GLN A 340 -16.95 -8.06 11.53
CA GLN A 340 -17.60 -7.05 12.36
C GLN A 340 -17.41 -5.63 11.79
N ILE A 341 -16.21 -5.34 11.27
CA ILE A 341 -15.97 -4.09 10.54
C ILE A 341 -16.78 -4.07 9.24
N ALA A 342 -16.85 -5.20 8.51
CA ALA A 342 -17.67 -5.31 7.30
C ALA A 342 -19.16 -5.05 7.57
N ARG A 343 -19.68 -5.55 8.70
CA ARG A 343 -21.06 -5.33 9.14
C ARG A 343 -21.32 -3.85 9.36
N LYS A 344 -20.45 -3.17 10.13
CA LYS A 344 -20.55 -1.74 10.40
C LYS A 344 -20.52 -0.90 9.12
N LEU A 345 -19.65 -1.26 8.18
CA LEU A 345 -19.52 -0.58 6.89
C LEU A 345 -20.73 -0.81 5.99
N ASN A 346 -21.44 -1.92 6.15
CA ASN A 346 -22.54 -2.36 5.29
C ASN A 346 -22.13 -2.48 3.80
N PHE A 347 -20.88 -2.88 3.55
CA PHE A 347 -20.38 -3.10 2.20
C PHE A 347 -20.72 -4.51 1.71
N PRO A 348 -21.03 -4.68 0.43
CA PRO A 348 -21.13 -5.99 -0.22
C PRO A 348 -19.83 -6.79 -0.07
N VAL A 349 -19.95 -8.07 0.30
CA VAL A 349 -18.81 -8.91 0.69
C VAL A 349 -18.58 -10.07 -0.28
N TYR A 350 -17.32 -10.32 -0.60
CA TYR A 350 -16.86 -11.59 -1.17
C TYR A 350 -16.01 -12.36 -0.16
N ILE A 351 -16.18 -13.67 -0.09
CA ILE A 351 -15.40 -14.56 0.79
C ILE A 351 -14.38 -15.32 -0.05
N VAL A 352 -13.10 -15.16 0.28
CA VAL A 352 -11.99 -15.84 -0.40
C VAL A 352 -11.54 -17.06 0.41
N ALA A 353 -11.43 -18.21 -0.25
CA ALA A 353 -10.73 -19.38 0.28
C ALA A 353 -9.65 -19.83 -0.69
N THR A 354 -8.57 -20.42 -0.18
CA THR A 354 -7.40 -20.80 -0.99
C THR A 354 -7.31 -22.32 -1.14
N CYS A 355 -7.27 -22.80 -2.37
CA CYS A 355 -7.29 -24.24 -2.67
C CYS A 355 -5.96 -24.95 -2.38
N ASN A 356 -4.85 -24.21 -2.22
CA ASN A 356 -3.52 -24.79 -1.99
C ASN A 356 -3.24 -25.24 -0.55
N LEU A 357 -4.16 -24.98 0.39
CA LEU A 357 -4.03 -25.42 1.80
C LEU A 357 -4.85 -26.67 2.10
N SER A 358 -6.14 -26.66 1.71
CA SER A 358 -7.12 -27.71 2.04
C SER A 358 -7.64 -28.47 0.82
N GLY A 359 -7.05 -28.27 -0.36
CA GLY A 359 -7.59 -28.78 -1.63
C GLY A 359 -8.78 -27.94 -2.12
N ILE A 360 -9.26 -28.22 -3.34
CA ILE A 360 -10.40 -27.51 -3.92
C ILE A 360 -11.69 -27.82 -3.14
N GLU A 361 -11.91 -29.09 -2.79
CA GLU A 361 -13.07 -29.57 -2.04
C GLU A 361 -13.08 -29.00 -0.61
N GLY A 362 -11.94 -29.05 0.09
CA GLY A 362 -11.82 -28.53 1.45
C GLY A 362 -12.01 -27.01 1.50
N ALA A 363 -11.40 -26.27 0.56
CA ALA A 363 -11.59 -24.83 0.46
C ALA A 363 -13.05 -24.46 0.16
N PHE A 364 -13.76 -25.24 -0.66
CA PHE A 364 -15.18 -25.05 -0.91
C PHE A 364 -16.03 -25.26 0.34
N VAL A 365 -15.85 -26.37 1.07
CA VAL A 365 -16.60 -26.65 2.31
C VAL A 365 -16.34 -25.59 3.38
N GLU A 366 -15.09 -25.15 3.52
CA GLU A 366 -14.71 -24.07 4.45
C GLU A 366 -15.40 -22.76 4.07
N ALA A 367 -15.28 -22.35 2.81
CA ALA A 367 -15.90 -21.11 2.33
C ALA A 367 -17.43 -21.13 2.43
N LEU A 368 -18.04 -22.28 2.17
CA LEU A 368 -19.49 -22.48 2.28
C LEU A 368 -19.95 -22.31 3.72
N SER A 369 -19.19 -22.85 4.69
CA SER A 369 -19.46 -22.66 6.12
C SER A 369 -19.42 -21.17 6.50
N TYR A 370 -18.40 -20.44 6.02
CA TYR A 370 -18.32 -18.99 6.23
C TYR A 370 -19.49 -18.26 5.57
N TYR A 371 -19.85 -18.63 4.33
CA TYR A 371 -20.96 -18.03 3.60
C TYR A 371 -22.29 -18.17 4.35
N PHE A 372 -22.62 -19.37 4.85
CA PHE A 372 -23.89 -19.59 5.56
C PHE A 372 -23.98 -18.88 6.91
N ILE A 373 -22.86 -18.67 7.61
CA ILE A 373 -22.82 -17.86 8.83
C ILE A 373 -22.95 -16.37 8.49
N LEU A 374 -22.20 -15.89 7.48
CA LEU A 374 -22.10 -14.47 7.18
C LEU A 374 -23.29 -13.92 6.41
N LYS A 375 -23.95 -14.71 5.54
CA LYS A 375 -25.07 -14.22 4.72
C LYS A 375 -26.30 -13.78 5.52
N ASP A 376 -26.42 -14.22 6.77
CA ASP A 376 -27.51 -13.80 7.66
C ASP A 376 -27.25 -12.42 8.29
N ILE A 377 -26.02 -11.92 8.23
CA ILE A 377 -25.58 -10.68 8.90
C ILE A 377 -24.88 -9.68 7.97
N LEU A 378 -24.50 -10.11 6.76
CA LEU A 378 -23.80 -9.33 5.74
C LEU A 378 -24.43 -9.58 4.36
N ASP A 379 -24.28 -8.61 3.47
CA ASP A 379 -24.60 -8.77 2.04
C ASP A 379 -23.49 -9.55 1.31
N VAL A 380 -23.50 -10.87 1.45
CA VAL A 380 -22.49 -11.75 0.84
C VAL A 380 -22.84 -12.05 -0.63
N LYS A 381 -22.05 -11.51 -1.56
CA LYS A 381 -22.25 -11.62 -3.01
C LYS A 381 -21.76 -12.94 -3.62
N GLY A 382 -20.88 -13.65 -2.93
CA GLY A 382 -20.40 -14.95 -3.37
C GLY A 382 -19.08 -15.38 -2.73
N ILE A 383 -18.60 -16.54 -3.18
CA ILE A 383 -17.35 -17.15 -2.76
C ILE A 383 -16.36 -17.12 -3.93
N ILE A 384 -15.11 -16.77 -3.63
CA ILE A 384 -13.99 -16.85 -4.57
C ILE A 384 -13.04 -17.95 -4.09
N LEU A 385 -12.90 -19.01 -4.88
CA LEU A 385 -11.86 -20.01 -4.70
C LEU A 385 -10.60 -19.54 -5.42
N ASN A 386 -9.56 -19.25 -4.66
CA ASN A 386 -8.28 -18.79 -5.16
C ASN A 386 -7.29 -19.94 -5.32
N ARG A 387 -6.38 -19.80 -6.30
CA ARG A 387 -5.35 -20.79 -6.65
C ARG A 387 -5.92 -22.15 -7.06
N VAL A 388 -7.01 -22.13 -7.82
CA VAL A 388 -7.62 -23.33 -8.41
C VAL A 388 -6.62 -23.95 -9.40
N TYR A 389 -6.37 -25.25 -9.23
CA TYR A 389 -5.44 -26.03 -10.07
C TYR A 389 -6.14 -27.10 -10.93
N ASP A 390 -7.44 -27.32 -10.73
CA ASP A 390 -8.28 -28.22 -11.54
C ASP A 390 -9.65 -27.57 -11.77
N PHE A 391 -9.86 -27.08 -12.99
CA PHE A 391 -11.12 -26.42 -13.37
C PHE A 391 -12.27 -27.41 -13.60
N ASN A 392 -11.99 -28.67 -13.92
CA ASN A 392 -13.05 -29.68 -14.07
C ASN A 392 -13.69 -29.98 -12.71
N LEU A 393 -12.87 -30.08 -11.66
CA LEU A 393 -13.35 -30.23 -10.29
C LEU A 393 -14.10 -28.97 -9.82
N PHE A 394 -13.57 -27.79 -10.11
CA PHE A 394 -14.24 -26.53 -9.81
C PHE A 394 -15.63 -26.43 -10.44
N GLU A 395 -15.80 -26.75 -11.73
CA GLU A 395 -17.10 -26.65 -12.41
C GLU A 395 -18.15 -27.58 -11.79
N LYS A 396 -17.76 -28.77 -11.30
CA LYS A 396 -18.68 -29.65 -10.54
C LYS A 396 -19.18 -28.98 -9.26
N LEU A 397 -18.28 -28.35 -8.51
CA LEU A 397 -18.62 -27.64 -7.27
C LEU A 397 -19.44 -26.36 -7.54
N LYS A 398 -19.14 -25.65 -8.64
CA LYS A 398 -19.89 -24.48 -9.08
C LYS A 398 -21.33 -24.84 -9.42
N ASN A 399 -21.56 -25.88 -10.22
CA ASN A 399 -22.91 -26.38 -10.53
C ASN A 399 -23.67 -26.77 -9.25
N LEU A 400 -22.98 -27.41 -8.29
CA LEU A 400 -23.57 -27.72 -6.99
C LEU A 400 -23.94 -26.45 -6.22
N ALA A 401 -23.04 -25.47 -6.14
CA ALA A 401 -23.24 -24.21 -5.43
C ALA A 401 -24.41 -23.40 -6.02
N GLU A 402 -24.54 -23.37 -7.35
CA GLU A 402 -25.62 -22.69 -8.08
C GLU A 402 -27.01 -23.26 -7.73
N ASN A 403 -27.12 -24.58 -7.51
CA ASN A 403 -28.38 -25.20 -7.06
C ASN A 403 -28.87 -24.67 -5.69
N TYR A 404 -27.96 -24.10 -4.89
CA TYR A 404 -28.27 -23.48 -3.60
C TYR A 404 -28.21 -21.94 -3.64
N GLY A 405 -28.16 -21.35 -4.84
CA GLY A 405 -28.09 -19.90 -5.03
C GLY A 405 -26.77 -19.27 -4.61
N VAL A 406 -25.70 -20.06 -4.46
CA VAL A 406 -24.38 -19.58 -4.05
C VAL A 406 -23.55 -19.30 -5.29
N LYS A 407 -23.22 -18.03 -5.54
CA LYS A 407 -22.31 -17.65 -6.63
C LYS A 407 -20.88 -18.06 -6.27
N LEU A 408 -20.28 -18.91 -7.10
CA LEU A 408 -18.92 -19.42 -6.92
C LEU A 408 -18.02 -18.97 -8.09
N TYR A 409 -16.88 -18.36 -7.76
CA TYR A 409 -15.90 -17.87 -8.72
C TYR A 409 -14.56 -18.61 -8.54
N ALA A 410 -13.87 -18.86 -9.64
CA ALA A 410 -12.50 -19.41 -9.63
C ALA A 410 -11.49 -18.34 -9.99
N VAL A 411 -10.34 -18.42 -9.32
CA VAL A 411 -9.12 -17.73 -9.73
C VAL A 411 -8.02 -18.77 -9.86
N GLU A 412 -7.41 -18.83 -11.03
CA GLU A 412 -6.35 -19.80 -11.34
C GLU A 412 -5.12 -19.59 -10.46
N LYS A 413 -4.35 -20.67 -10.27
CA LYS A 413 -3.05 -20.58 -9.63
C LYS A 413 -2.06 -19.92 -10.60
N VAL A 414 -1.66 -18.69 -10.29
CA VAL A 414 -0.55 -18.00 -10.96
C VAL A 414 0.68 -18.05 -10.06
N ASP A 415 1.87 -18.02 -10.66
CA ASP A 415 3.13 -17.80 -9.95
C ASP A 415 3.10 -16.44 -9.25
N GLU A 416 2.69 -16.45 -7.99
CA GLU A 416 2.83 -15.34 -7.03
C GLU A 416 4.30 -15.26 -6.60
N LYS A 417 5.23 -15.02 -7.54
CA LYS A 417 6.57 -14.58 -7.15
C LYS A 417 6.40 -13.22 -6.46
N ASN A 418 7.03 -13.08 -5.29
CA ASN A 418 7.11 -11.83 -4.52
C ASN A 418 5.82 -11.46 -3.75
N ILE A 419 5.56 -12.15 -2.63
CA ILE A 419 4.44 -11.86 -1.70
C ILE A 419 4.76 -10.56 -0.93
N PRO A 420 3.80 -9.62 -0.75
CA PRO A 420 4.02 -8.35 -0.02
C PRO A 420 4.67 -8.52 1.37
N GLU A 421 4.39 -9.65 2.03
CA GLU A 421 4.95 -9.98 3.34
C GLU A 421 6.41 -10.44 3.32
N ILE A 422 7.06 -10.66 2.17
CA ILE A 422 8.41 -11.23 2.08
C ILE A 422 9.35 -10.28 1.35
N GLU A 423 9.10 -10.07 0.07
CA GLU A 423 9.89 -9.27 -0.88
C GLU A 423 8.92 -8.96 -2.02
N ILE A 424 8.76 -7.70 -2.41
CA ILE A 424 7.77 -7.32 -3.44
C ILE A 424 8.34 -6.35 -4.46
N ASP A 425 8.43 -6.80 -5.71
CA ASP A 425 8.53 -5.92 -6.89
C ASP A 425 7.10 -5.54 -7.29
N TYR A 426 6.72 -4.29 -7.01
CA TYR A 426 5.34 -3.83 -7.21
C TYR A 426 4.90 -3.93 -8.67
N GLU A 427 5.77 -3.62 -9.63
CA GLU A 427 5.38 -3.66 -11.05
C GLU A 427 5.15 -5.10 -11.50
N SER A 428 6.08 -6.01 -11.20
CA SER A 428 5.93 -7.43 -11.53
C SER A 428 4.70 -8.05 -10.85
N PHE A 429 4.44 -7.68 -9.60
CA PHE A 429 3.25 -8.12 -8.86
C PHE A 429 1.96 -7.65 -9.56
N CYS A 430 1.87 -6.37 -9.92
CA CYS A 430 0.72 -5.79 -10.60
C CYS A 430 0.48 -6.42 -11.97
N LEU A 431 1.54 -6.60 -12.78
CA LEU A 431 1.46 -7.22 -14.10
C LEU A 431 0.98 -8.68 -14.02
N ASN A 432 1.38 -9.41 -12.98
CA ASN A 432 0.90 -10.77 -12.76
C ASN A 432 -0.55 -10.79 -12.26
N ALA A 433 -0.90 -9.90 -11.33
CA ALA A 433 -2.27 -9.78 -10.82
C ALA A 433 -3.26 -9.43 -11.97
N SER A 434 -2.87 -8.55 -12.90
CA SER A 434 -3.72 -8.17 -14.02
C SER A 434 -4.02 -9.28 -15.02
N LYS A 435 -3.22 -10.36 -15.04
CA LYS A 435 -3.47 -11.51 -15.90
C LYS A 435 -4.62 -12.38 -15.39
N LEU A 436 -4.96 -12.28 -14.10
CA LEU A 436 -6.01 -13.11 -13.51
C LEU A 436 -7.35 -12.86 -14.17
N ASN A 437 -8.00 -13.94 -14.61
CA ASN A 437 -9.36 -13.87 -15.13
C ASN A 437 -10.43 -13.84 -14.01
N ILE A 438 -10.49 -12.76 -13.25
CA ILE A 438 -11.58 -12.47 -12.31
C ILE A 438 -12.67 -11.60 -12.94
N ASN A 439 -13.92 -12.07 -12.95
CA ASN A 439 -15.08 -11.30 -13.38
C ASN A 439 -16.15 -11.39 -12.28
N ILE A 440 -16.09 -10.45 -11.34
CA ILE A 440 -17.04 -10.32 -10.24
C ILE A 440 -17.82 -9.01 -10.38
N GLU A 441 -19.03 -9.00 -9.84
CA GLU A 441 -19.83 -7.80 -9.78
C GLU A 441 -19.32 -6.88 -8.66
N ILE A 442 -19.15 -5.60 -8.96
CA ILE A 442 -18.94 -4.57 -7.94
C ILE A 442 -20.25 -3.77 -7.84
N PRO A 443 -21.14 -4.06 -6.91
CA PRO A 443 -22.45 -3.40 -6.81
C PRO A 443 -22.33 -1.93 -6.39
N GLU A 444 -23.40 -1.17 -6.61
CA GLU A 444 -23.61 0.14 -5.96
C GLU A 444 -23.64 -0.02 -4.44
N ILE A 445 -23.12 0.97 -3.71
CA ILE A 445 -23.08 0.96 -2.25
C ILE A 445 -23.90 2.11 -1.68
N GLU A 446 -24.62 1.83 -0.59
CA GLU A 446 -25.21 2.85 0.27
C GLU A 446 -24.24 3.12 1.42
N ILE A 447 -23.75 4.36 1.52
CA ILE A 447 -22.72 4.71 2.50
C ILE A 447 -23.41 5.08 3.82
N LYS A 448 -23.82 4.05 4.56
CA LYS A 448 -24.52 4.17 5.84
C LYS A 448 -23.94 3.18 6.83
N LEU A 449 -23.70 3.65 8.06
CA LEU A 449 -23.26 2.78 9.15
C LEU A 449 -24.39 1.86 9.59
N ASN A 450 -24.05 0.61 9.83
CA ASN A 450 -24.90 -0.31 10.56
C ASN A 450 -24.53 -0.26 12.05
N GLU A 451 -25.48 0.13 12.89
CA GLU A 451 -25.32 0.24 14.34
C GLU A 451 -25.87 -0.97 15.10
N GLU A 452 -26.43 -1.97 14.41
CA GLU A 452 -26.94 -3.17 15.07
C GLU A 452 -25.83 -3.93 15.81
N GLU A 453 -26.16 -4.37 17.02
CA GLU A 453 -25.26 -5.18 17.82
C GLU A 453 -24.97 -6.52 17.13
N ASP A 454 -23.70 -6.91 17.18
CA ASP A 454 -23.22 -8.19 16.69
C ASP A 454 -23.07 -9.20 17.82
N ASN A 455 -23.62 -10.40 17.64
CA ASN A 455 -23.46 -11.50 18.56
C ASN A 455 -22.94 -12.73 17.79
N PHE A 456 -21.62 -12.89 17.81
CA PHE A 456 -20.96 -14.00 17.12
C PHE A 456 -21.47 -15.38 17.57
N LEU A 457 -21.65 -15.59 18.88
CA LEU A 457 -22.11 -16.88 19.41
C LEU A 457 -23.51 -17.23 18.92
N LEU A 458 -24.42 -16.25 18.87
CA LEU A 458 -25.76 -16.43 18.33
C LEU A 458 -25.72 -16.81 16.84
N SER A 459 -24.85 -16.17 16.05
CA SER A 459 -24.67 -16.52 14.63
C SER A 459 -24.16 -17.95 14.45
N VAL A 460 -23.21 -18.37 15.28
CA VAL A 460 -22.68 -19.75 15.27
C VAL A 460 -23.74 -20.75 15.74
N GLU A 461 -24.51 -20.44 16.79
CA GLU A 461 -25.59 -21.30 17.28
C GLU A 461 -26.67 -21.52 16.20
N LYS A 462 -27.09 -20.45 15.52
CA LYS A 462 -28.04 -20.53 14.40
C LYS A 462 -27.50 -21.43 13.28
N PHE A 463 -26.21 -21.32 12.97
CA PHE A 463 -25.57 -22.18 11.97
C PHE A 463 -25.54 -23.65 12.41
N ILE A 464 -25.17 -23.94 13.67
CA ILE A 464 -25.18 -25.31 14.21
C ILE A 464 -26.59 -25.91 14.15
N ARG A 465 -27.63 -25.14 14.53
CA ARG A 465 -29.04 -25.56 14.47
C ARG A 465 -29.54 -25.86 13.06
N ARG A 466 -28.88 -25.34 12.01
CA ARG A 466 -29.19 -25.68 10.61
C ARG A 466 -28.49 -26.96 10.14
N LEU A 467 -27.45 -27.41 10.85
CA LEU A 467 -26.68 -28.62 10.52
C LEU A 467 -27.20 -29.87 11.25
N LEU A 468 -27.72 -29.69 12.46
CA LEU A 468 -28.43 -30.72 13.25
C LEU A 468 -29.88 -30.81 12.80
#